data_AF-A0A653WAX0-F1
#
_entry.id   AF-A0A653WAX0-F1
#
_cell.length_a   1.000
_cell.length_b   1.000
_cell.length_c   1.000
_cell.angle_alpha   90.00
_cell.angle_beta   90.00
_cell.angle_gamma   90.00
#
_symmetry.space_group_name_H-M   'P 1'
#
loop_
_entity.id
_entity.type
_entity.pdbx_description
1 polymer ?
#
loop_
_entity_poly.entity_id
_entity_poly.type
_entity_poly.pdbx_seq_one_letter_code
_entity_poly.pdbx_strand_id
1 'polypeptide(L)'
;MKFRQIDIQKFDSTGNYILNEEYILSYDYSDGWTERSFRIAFFIDVYFDSKIDLSFYIRNLKKKKGTSYSQKIEKQIEIQTPIEIKNLILSLIHLNELKLKHFYADSFMEDSNDEHFVINHNGKSHNIGIGILLKKIEPENESENLFFQMHTEFEKWKEDIYKTILSEL
;
A
#
# COMPACT_ATOMS: atom_id res chain seq x y z
N MET A 1 6.43 9.93 16.25
CA MET A 1 7.80 10.24 15.78
C MET A 1 7.74 10.24 14.25
N LYS A 2 8.54 11.03 13.51
CA LYS A 2 8.57 10.88 12.05
C LYS A 2 9.55 9.78 11.69
N PHE A 3 9.10 8.74 11.00
CA PHE A 3 9.96 7.67 10.51
C PHE A 3 10.43 7.98 9.09
N ARG A 4 11.55 7.38 8.68
CA ARG A 4 12.10 7.54 7.32
C ARG A 4 11.86 6.26 6.54
N GLN A 5 11.17 6.36 5.40
CA GLN A 5 10.87 5.20 4.55
C GLN A 5 12.15 4.44 4.14
N ILE A 6 13.25 5.15 3.88
CA ILE A 6 14.53 4.55 3.48
C ILE A 6 15.17 3.63 4.53
N ASP A 7 14.82 3.80 5.81
CA ASP A 7 15.30 2.92 6.90
C ASP A 7 14.51 1.59 6.92
N ILE A 8 13.34 1.58 6.29
CA ILE A 8 12.39 0.46 6.24
C ILE A 8 12.50 -0.32 4.93
N GLN A 9 12.59 0.40 3.82
CA GLN A 9 12.55 -0.16 2.48
C GLN A 9 13.53 0.60 1.57
N LYS A 10 14.34 -0.13 0.81
CA LYS A 10 15.37 0.44 -0.08
C LYS A 10 15.43 -0.30 -1.39
N PHE A 11 16.01 0.31 -2.41
CA PHE A 11 16.24 -0.36 -3.70
C PHE A 11 17.52 -1.20 -3.68
N ASP A 12 17.47 -2.33 -4.37
CA ASP A 12 18.66 -3.06 -4.78
C ASP A 12 19.22 -2.54 -6.11
N SER A 13 20.31 -3.15 -6.59
CA SER A 13 20.94 -2.76 -7.86
C SER A 13 20.08 -3.02 -9.10
N THR A 14 19.00 -3.80 -8.97
CA THR A 14 18.05 -4.11 -10.04
C THR A 14 16.82 -3.20 -10.01
N GLY A 15 16.70 -2.34 -9.01
CA GLY A 15 15.54 -1.47 -8.80
C GLY A 15 14.38 -2.15 -8.08
N ASN A 16 14.56 -3.37 -7.54
CA ASN A 16 13.57 -4.01 -6.68
C ASN A 16 13.66 -3.46 -5.27
N TYR A 17 12.52 -3.39 -4.57
CA TYR A 17 12.53 -3.05 -3.16
C TYR A 17 13.01 -4.23 -2.32
N ILE A 18 13.88 -3.92 -1.36
CA ILE A 18 14.29 -4.78 -0.26
C ILE A 18 13.73 -4.18 1.02
N LEU A 19 12.93 -4.97 1.72
CA LEU A 19 12.45 -4.64 3.06
C LEU A 19 13.51 -4.99 4.10
N ASN A 20 13.66 -4.11 5.09
CA ASN A 20 14.36 -4.41 6.33
C ASN A 20 13.74 -5.66 6.98
N GLU A 21 14.58 -6.51 7.58
CA GLU A 21 14.18 -7.79 8.19
C GLU A 21 13.18 -7.64 9.35
N GLU A 22 13.13 -6.47 9.98
CA GLU A 22 12.12 -6.13 11.00
C GLU A 22 10.71 -5.99 10.42
N TYR A 23 10.56 -5.94 9.09
CA TYR A 23 9.30 -5.75 8.39
C TYR A 23 8.93 -6.98 7.57
N ILE A 24 7.65 -7.35 7.64
CA ILE A 24 7.10 -8.52 6.94
C ILE A 24 6.43 -8.14 5.63
N LEU A 25 5.89 -6.92 5.56
CA LEU A 25 5.15 -6.46 4.39
C LEU A 25 5.24 -4.94 4.26
N SER A 26 5.33 -4.46 3.02
CA SER A 26 4.93 -3.10 2.67
C SER A 26 3.90 -3.10 1.55
N TYR A 27 3.06 -2.07 1.55
CA TYR A 27 2.09 -1.80 0.50
C TYR A 27 2.10 -0.31 0.18
N ASP A 28 2.53 0.02 -1.03
CA ASP A 28 2.49 1.36 -1.58
C ASP A 28 1.29 1.47 -2.53
N TYR A 29 0.48 2.50 -2.33
CA TYR A 29 -0.66 2.83 -3.17
C TYR A 29 -0.59 4.29 -3.61
N SER A 30 -0.89 4.53 -4.88
CA SER A 30 -1.27 5.83 -5.41
C SER A 30 -2.50 5.68 -6.29
N ASP A 31 -3.47 6.61 -6.16
CA ASP A 31 -4.58 6.67 -7.11
C ASP A 31 -4.19 7.29 -8.47
N GLY A 32 -2.91 7.68 -8.64
CA GLY A 32 -2.41 8.34 -9.83
C GLY A 32 -2.81 9.81 -9.87
N TRP A 33 -3.01 10.35 -11.07
CA TRP A 33 -3.43 11.74 -11.22
C TRP A 33 -4.94 11.91 -11.07
N THR A 34 -5.44 11.83 -9.84
CA THR A 34 -6.85 12.11 -9.51
C THR A 34 -7.04 13.48 -8.85
N GLU A 35 -8.29 13.84 -8.57
CA GLU A 35 -8.62 15.02 -7.76
C GLU A 35 -7.98 14.97 -6.36
N ARG A 36 -7.97 13.77 -5.74
CA ARG A 36 -7.38 13.55 -4.41
C ARG A 36 -5.85 13.50 -4.49
N SER A 37 -5.31 12.95 -5.59
CA SER A 37 -3.89 12.60 -5.72
C SER A 37 -3.39 11.91 -4.44
N PHE A 38 -4.17 10.91 -4.00
CA PHE A 38 -4.00 10.20 -2.75
C PHE A 38 -2.88 9.18 -2.90
N ARG A 39 -1.91 9.26 -2.00
CA ARG A 39 -0.85 8.28 -1.81
C ARG A 39 -0.88 7.80 -0.37
N ILE A 40 -0.70 6.51 -0.18
CA ILE A 40 -0.51 5.90 1.13
C ILE A 40 0.47 4.74 1.03
N ALA A 41 1.37 4.65 2.00
CA ALA A 41 2.34 3.59 2.14
C ALA A 41 2.16 2.96 3.52
N PHE A 42 2.00 1.64 3.56
CA PHE A 42 1.92 0.84 4.77
C PHE A 42 3.23 0.07 4.93
N PHE A 43 3.77 0.06 6.15
CA PHE A 43 4.93 -0.74 6.52
C PHE A 43 4.60 -1.52 7.79
N ILE A 44 4.51 -2.83 7.67
CA ILE A 44 4.06 -3.74 8.73
C ILE A 44 5.27 -4.49 9.28
N ASP A 45 5.51 -4.35 10.57
CA ASP A 45 6.60 -5.04 11.26
C ASP A 45 6.25 -6.49 11.63
N VAL A 46 7.24 -7.24 12.10
CA VAL A 46 7.08 -8.64 12.56
C VAL A 46 6.10 -8.79 13.74
N TYR A 47 5.78 -7.70 14.45
CA TYR A 47 4.81 -7.66 15.55
C TYR A 47 3.41 -7.21 15.11
N PHE A 48 3.24 -6.92 13.81
CA PHE A 48 2.02 -6.40 13.20
C PHE A 48 1.65 -4.98 13.65
N ASP A 49 2.64 -4.21 14.11
CA ASP A 49 2.52 -2.76 14.18
C ASP A 49 2.73 -2.15 12.79
N SER A 50 1.86 -1.22 12.42
CA SER A 50 1.87 -0.55 11.13
C SER A 50 2.36 0.89 11.24
N LYS A 51 3.41 1.21 10.49
CA LYS A 51 3.83 2.57 10.20
C LYS A 51 3.22 2.97 8.86
N ILE A 52 2.49 4.07 8.83
CA ILE A 52 1.76 4.51 7.65
C ILE A 52 2.16 5.94 7.31
N ASP A 53 2.50 6.17 6.05
CA ASP A 53 2.82 7.48 5.50
C ASP A 53 1.85 7.80 4.37
N LEU A 54 1.16 8.93 4.44
CA LEU A 54 0.14 9.28 3.48
C LEU A 54 0.16 10.76 3.12
N SER A 55 -0.32 11.03 1.90
CA SER A 55 -0.56 12.38 1.43
C SER A 55 -1.74 12.45 0.48
N PHE A 56 -2.47 13.56 0.51
CA PHE A 56 -3.53 13.85 -0.46
C PHE A 56 -3.73 15.36 -0.58
N TYR A 57 -4.52 15.79 -1.56
CA TYR A 57 -4.89 17.18 -1.77
C TYR A 57 -6.36 17.42 -1.46
N ILE A 58 -6.62 18.54 -0.79
CA ILE A 58 -7.95 19.15 -0.74
C ILE A 58 -7.95 20.29 -1.74
N ARG A 59 -8.83 20.22 -2.74
CA ARG A 59 -8.97 21.25 -3.78
C ARG A 59 -10.15 22.19 -3.47
N ASN A 60 -10.23 23.29 -4.20
CA ASN A 60 -11.35 24.23 -4.17
C ASN A 60 -11.61 24.92 -2.81
N LEU A 61 -10.59 25.03 -1.97
CA LEU A 61 -10.68 25.77 -0.71
C LEU A 61 -10.81 27.27 -1.02
N LYS A 62 -11.81 27.95 -0.42
CA LYS A 62 -12.05 29.38 -0.67
C LYS A 62 -11.11 30.24 0.18
N LYS A 63 -10.38 31.17 -0.44
CA LYS A 63 -9.71 32.26 0.29
C LYS A 63 -10.72 33.35 0.68
N LYS A 64 -10.37 34.13 1.70
CA LYS A 64 -11.11 35.35 2.12
C LYS A 64 -11.34 36.38 0.99
N LYS A 65 -10.57 36.31 -0.10
CA LYS A 65 -10.68 37.19 -1.29
C LYS A 65 -11.33 36.53 -2.52
N GLY A 66 -11.99 35.37 -2.36
CA GLY A 66 -12.76 34.71 -3.43
C GLY A 66 -11.96 33.82 -4.39
N THR A 67 -10.63 33.78 -4.32
CA THR A 67 -9.81 32.85 -5.11
C THR A 67 -9.78 31.45 -4.48
N SER A 68 -9.91 30.38 -5.27
CA SER A 68 -9.71 29.01 -4.79
C SER A 68 -8.22 28.68 -4.61
N TYR A 69 -7.90 27.73 -3.73
CA TYR A 69 -6.58 27.11 -3.63
C TYR A 69 -6.71 25.62 -3.32
N SER A 70 -5.59 24.91 -3.46
CA SER A 70 -5.45 23.53 -3.03
C SER A 70 -4.47 23.44 -1.86
N GLN A 71 -4.75 22.55 -0.91
CA GLN A 71 -3.90 22.27 0.23
C GLN A 71 -3.44 20.82 0.17
N LYS A 72 -2.13 20.59 0.25
CA LYS A 72 -1.57 19.25 0.45
C LYS A 72 -1.64 18.91 1.93
N ILE A 73 -2.14 17.73 2.24
CA ILE A 73 -2.13 17.12 3.57
C ILE A 73 -1.09 16.01 3.53
N GLU A 74 -0.22 15.97 4.56
CA GLU A 74 0.80 14.93 4.74
C GLU A 74 0.74 14.49 6.21
N LYS A 75 0.65 13.18 6.43
CA LYS A 75 0.52 12.62 7.78
C LYS A 75 1.30 11.31 7.87
N GLN A 76 1.95 11.11 9.00
CA GLN A 76 2.49 9.81 9.39
C GLN A 76 1.75 9.35 10.64
N ILE A 77 1.30 8.10 10.65
CA ILE A 77 0.59 7.48 11.77
C ILE A 77 1.21 6.12 12.10
N GLU A 78 1.10 5.73 13.37
CA GLU A 78 1.49 4.42 13.87
C GLU A 78 0.25 3.80 14.50
N ILE A 79 -0.21 2.68 13.96
CA ILE A 79 -1.42 1.99 14.39
C ILE A 79 -1.22 0.48 14.33
N GLN A 80 -2.02 -0.27 15.09
CA GLN A 80 -2.04 -1.73 14.98
C GLN A 80 -2.67 -2.16 13.64
N THR A 81 -2.11 -3.19 13.03
CA THR A 81 -2.66 -3.78 11.81
C THR A 81 -4.02 -4.44 12.11
N PRO A 82 -5.06 -4.23 11.28
CA PRO A 82 -6.34 -4.93 11.40
C PRO A 82 -6.17 -6.43 11.46
N ILE A 83 -6.99 -7.09 12.28
CA ILE A 83 -6.86 -8.52 12.57
C ILE A 83 -7.06 -9.37 11.30
N GLU A 84 -7.94 -8.94 10.40
CA GLU A 84 -8.21 -9.57 9.12
C GLU A 84 -6.95 -9.59 8.24
N ILE A 85 -6.28 -8.45 8.11
CA ILE A 85 -5.02 -8.32 7.36
C ILE A 85 -3.90 -9.12 8.03
N LYS A 86 -3.77 -9.03 9.35
CA LYS A 86 -2.79 -9.80 10.12
C LYS A 86 -2.93 -11.30 9.88
N ASN A 87 -4.15 -11.84 9.93
CA ASN A 87 -4.40 -13.27 9.71
C ASN A 87 -4.05 -13.70 8.29
N LEU A 88 -4.31 -12.86 7.29
CA LEU A 88 -3.95 -13.13 5.90
C LEU A 88 -2.43 -13.10 5.68
N ILE A 89 -1.74 -12.12 6.25
CA ILE A 89 -0.27 -12.06 6.21
C ILE A 89 0.32 -13.31 6.87
N LEU A 90 -0.15 -13.67 8.07
CA LEU A 90 0.28 -14.89 8.74
C LEU A 90 0.08 -16.12 7.86
N SER A 91 -1.10 -16.28 7.26
CA SER A 91 -1.39 -17.41 6.39
C SER A 91 -0.45 -17.46 5.19
N LEU A 92 -0.14 -16.31 4.61
CA LEU A 92 0.72 -16.17 3.43
C LEU A 92 2.20 -16.45 3.74
N ILE A 93 2.73 -15.95 4.87
CA ILE A 93 4.13 -16.17 5.25
C ILE A 93 4.42 -17.59 5.74
N HIS A 94 3.40 -18.32 6.22
CA HIS A 94 3.53 -19.72 6.64
C HIS A 94 3.43 -20.72 5.49
N LEU A 95 3.16 -20.27 4.26
CA LEU A 95 3.27 -21.13 3.09
C LEU A 95 4.72 -21.59 2.93
N ASN A 96 4.90 -22.87 2.57
CA ASN A 96 6.22 -23.43 2.27
C ASN A 96 6.90 -22.67 1.11
N GLU A 97 6.12 -22.22 0.14
CA GLU A 97 6.57 -21.51 -1.05
C GLU A 97 5.57 -20.41 -1.42
N LEU A 98 6.07 -19.22 -1.74
CA LEU A 98 5.26 -18.10 -2.19
C LEU A 98 5.24 -18.03 -3.72
N LYS A 99 4.09 -18.39 -4.33
CA LYS A 99 3.89 -18.44 -5.78
C LYS A 99 3.05 -17.27 -6.28
N LEU A 100 3.67 -16.10 -6.35
CA LEU A 100 3.06 -14.87 -6.88
C LEU A 100 3.76 -14.43 -8.16
N LYS A 101 3.00 -13.83 -9.08
CA LYS A 101 3.53 -13.14 -10.25
C LYS A 101 4.17 -11.83 -9.79
N HIS A 102 5.17 -11.37 -10.52
CA HIS A 102 5.79 -10.07 -10.25
C HIS A 102 4.83 -8.90 -10.55
N PHE A 103 3.91 -9.09 -11.50
CA PHE A 103 2.99 -8.04 -11.92
C PHE A 103 1.64 -8.63 -12.33
N TYR A 104 0.55 -8.05 -11.82
CA TYR A 104 -0.83 -8.39 -12.15
C TYR A 104 -1.51 -7.20 -12.84
N ALA A 105 -1.74 -7.27 -14.14
CA ALA A 105 -2.42 -6.22 -14.90
C ALA A 105 -3.06 -6.77 -16.19
N ASP A 106 -4.23 -6.25 -16.55
CA ASP A 106 -4.82 -6.44 -17.89
C ASP A 106 -4.37 -5.36 -18.87
N SER A 107 -4.05 -4.17 -18.36
CA SER A 107 -3.60 -3.02 -19.16
C SER A 107 -2.72 -2.07 -18.35
N PHE A 108 -1.99 -1.23 -19.08
CA PHE A 108 -1.17 -0.16 -18.51
C PHE A 108 -1.65 1.18 -19.08
N MET A 109 -1.74 2.18 -18.22
CA MET A 109 -2.00 3.57 -18.63
C MET A 109 -1.07 4.47 -17.82
N GLU A 110 -0.39 5.39 -18.51
CA GLU A 110 0.42 6.40 -17.86
C GLU A 110 -0.46 7.25 -16.92
N ASP A 111 0.07 7.61 -15.75
CA ASP A 111 -0.64 8.34 -14.68
C ASP A 111 -1.85 7.62 -14.05
N SER A 112 -2.01 6.31 -14.24
CA SER A 112 -3.04 5.51 -13.55
C SER A 112 -2.73 5.25 -12.08
N ASN A 113 -3.64 4.54 -11.40
CA ASN A 113 -3.33 3.99 -10.10
C ASN A 113 -2.09 3.08 -10.18
N ASP A 114 -1.31 3.12 -9.12
CA ASP A 114 -0.11 2.30 -8.94
C ASP A 114 -0.19 1.65 -7.57
N GLU A 115 0.07 0.35 -7.54
CA GLU A 115 -0.04 -0.48 -6.35
C GLU A 115 1.14 -1.44 -6.32
N HIS A 116 1.90 -1.42 -5.23
CA HIS A 116 3.08 -2.24 -5.10
C HIS A 116 3.16 -2.86 -3.71
N PHE A 117 3.18 -4.18 -3.67
CA PHE A 117 3.42 -4.98 -2.48
C PHE A 117 4.86 -5.47 -2.44
N VAL A 118 5.43 -5.47 -1.24
CA VAL A 118 6.68 -6.17 -0.97
C VAL A 118 6.44 -7.08 0.23
N ILE A 119 6.74 -8.37 0.09
CA ILE A 119 6.50 -9.36 1.13
C ILE A 119 7.82 -10.04 1.46
N ASN A 120 8.23 -9.99 2.72
CA ASN A 120 9.38 -10.75 3.18
C ASN A 120 8.96 -12.20 3.46
N HIS A 121 9.52 -13.13 2.70
CA HIS A 121 9.30 -14.57 2.84
C HIS A 121 10.64 -15.30 2.76
N ASN A 122 10.94 -16.16 3.75
CA ASN A 122 12.18 -16.94 3.80
C ASN A 122 13.46 -16.11 3.57
N GLY A 123 13.51 -14.89 4.15
CA GLY A 123 14.66 -13.98 4.05
C GLY A 123 14.82 -13.28 2.69
N LYS A 124 13.79 -13.29 1.84
CA LYS A 124 13.77 -12.60 0.54
C LYS A 124 12.56 -11.67 0.43
N SER A 125 12.76 -10.52 -0.19
CA SER A 125 11.69 -9.57 -0.51
C SER A 125 11.06 -9.90 -1.87
N HIS A 126 9.82 -10.36 -1.87
CA HIS A 126 9.03 -10.61 -3.05
C HIS A 126 8.30 -9.33 -3.45
N ASN A 127 8.54 -8.84 -4.66
CA ASN A 127 7.95 -7.61 -5.20
C ASN A 127 6.79 -7.96 -6.13
N ILE A 128 5.61 -7.38 -5.88
CA ILE A 128 4.38 -7.65 -6.61
C ILE A 128 3.69 -6.32 -6.93
N GLY A 129 3.64 -5.95 -8.20
CA GLY A 129 2.82 -4.81 -8.64
C GLY A 129 1.42 -5.23 -9.05
N ILE A 130 0.44 -4.35 -8.84
CA ILE A 130 -0.93 -4.47 -9.33
C ILE A 130 -1.21 -3.24 -10.20
N GLY A 131 -1.53 -3.49 -11.47
CA GLY A 131 -1.95 -2.46 -12.43
C GLY A 131 -3.47 -2.43 -12.60
N ILE A 132 -3.91 -2.00 -13.77
CA ILE A 132 -5.34 -1.92 -14.08
C ILE A 132 -5.88 -3.34 -14.34
N LEU A 133 -6.83 -3.78 -13.51
CA LEU A 133 -7.57 -5.02 -13.65
C LEU A 133 -8.96 -4.74 -14.25
N LEU A 134 -9.21 -5.22 -15.47
CA LEU A 134 -10.49 -5.10 -16.16
C LEU A 134 -11.49 -6.17 -15.72
N LYS A 135 -10.98 -7.29 -15.19
CA LYS A 135 -11.79 -8.38 -14.63
C LYS A 135 -11.20 -8.81 -13.29
N LYS A 136 -12.04 -9.41 -12.46
CA LYS A 136 -11.55 -10.10 -11.27
C LYS A 136 -10.61 -11.23 -11.72
N ILE A 137 -9.39 -11.23 -11.18
CA ILE A 137 -8.45 -12.32 -11.41
C ILE A 137 -8.90 -13.53 -10.59
N GLU A 138 -8.99 -14.67 -11.24
CA GLU A 138 -9.17 -15.95 -10.55
C GLU A 138 -7.80 -16.47 -10.11
N PRO A 139 -7.62 -16.81 -8.82
CA PRO A 139 -6.34 -17.29 -8.32
C PRO A 139 -5.99 -18.66 -8.92
N GLU A 140 -4.76 -18.81 -9.39
CA GLU A 140 -4.26 -20.07 -9.95
C GLU A 140 -3.70 -21.00 -8.86
N ASN A 141 -3.40 -20.46 -7.68
CA ASN A 141 -2.83 -21.20 -6.55
C ASN A 141 -3.18 -20.57 -5.19
N GLU A 142 -2.79 -21.24 -4.11
CA GLU A 142 -3.09 -20.80 -2.74
C GLU A 142 -2.44 -19.46 -2.36
N SER A 143 -1.22 -19.19 -2.82
CA SER A 143 -0.55 -17.90 -2.59
C SER A 143 -1.35 -16.76 -3.22
N GLU A 144 -1.79 -16.92 -4.46
CA GLU A 144 -2.62 -15.93 -5.15
C GLU A 144 -3.97 -15.73 -4.47
N ASN A 145 -4.60 -16.83 -4.02
CA ASN A 145 -5.87 -16.74 -3.32
C ASN A 145 -5.77 -15.93 -2.02
N LEU A 146 -4.73 -16.17 -1.22
CA LEU A 146 -4.46 -15.41 0.01
C LEU A 146 -4.07 -13.96 -0.31
N PHE A 147 -3.25 -13.75 -1.33
CA PHE A 147 -2.82 -12.42 -1.76
C PHE A 147 -3.99 -11.55 -2.22
N PHE A 148 -4.91 -12.06 -3.04
CA PHE A 148 -6.06 -11.29 -3.51
C PHE A 148 -7.08 -11.00 -2.40
N GLN A 149 -7.21 -11.89 -1.41
CA GLN A 149 -7.98 -11.59 -0.20
C GLN A 149 -7.32 -10.46 0.60
N MET A 150 -6.00 -10.52 0.79
CA MET A 150 -5.23 -9.49 1.49
C MET A 150 -5.32 -8.14 0.78
N HIS A 151 -5.17 -8.11 -0.55
CA HIS A 151 -5.34 -6.93 -1.38
C HIS A 151 -6.72 -6.29 -1.18
N THR A 152 -7.77 -7.11 -1.17
CA THR A 152 -9.15 -6.63 -0.92
C THR A 152 -9.29 -5.97 0.46
N GLU A 153 -8.65 -6.50 1.50
CA GLU A 153 -8.69 -5.90 2.84
C GLU A 153 -7.87 -4.61 2.92
N PHE A 154 -6.72 -4.53 2.24
CA PHE A 154 -5.95 -3.29 2.13
C PHE A 154 -6.72 -2.19 1.38
N GLU A 155 -7.43 -2.55 0.31
CA GLU A 155 -8.28 -1.62 -0.45
C GLU A 155 -9.33 -0.94 0.43
N LYS A 156 -9.96 -1.71 1.32
CA LYS A 156 -10.92 -1.18 2.32
C LYS A 156 -10.20 -0.31 3.34
N TRP A 157 -9.10 -0.82 3.91
CA TRP A 157 -8.41 -0.17 5.02
C TRP A 157 -7.83 1.20 4.63
N LYS A 158 -7.27 1.33 3.42
CA LYS A 158 -6.77 2.64 2.96
C LYS A 158 -7.87 3.68 2.80
N GLU A 159 -9.04 3.28 2.31
CA GLU A 159 -10.17 4.20 2.14
C GLU A 159 -10.76 4.60 3.50
N ASP A 160 -10.76 3.69 4.48
CA ASP A 160 -11.16 4.00 5.85
C ASP A 160 -10.20 5.00 6.51
N ILE A 161 -8.88 4.78 6.40
CA ILE A 161 -7.87 5.74 6.88
C ILE A 161 -8.05 7.11 6.22
N TYR A 162 -8.22 7.14 4.89
CA TYR A 162 -8.44 8.38 4.16
C TYR A 162 -9.66 9.15 4.68
N LYS A 163 -10.80 8.46 4.85
CA LYS A 163 -12.04 9.08 5.37
C LYS A 163 -11.89 9.56 6.80
N THR A 164 -11.24 8.78 7.67
CA THR A 164 -10.97 9.17 9.05
C THR A 164 -10.16 10.47 9.09
N ILE A 165 -9.04 10.52 8.36
CA ILE A 165 -8.19 11.71 8.34
C ILE A 165 -8.92 12.91 7.73
N LEU A 166 -9.68 12.70 6.66
CA LEU A 166 -10.47 13.77 6.04
C LEU A 166 -11.51 14.35 7.02
N SER A 167 -12.09 13.53 7.89
CA SER A 167 -13.07 13.96 8.89
C SER A 167 -12.47 14.74 10.07
N GLU A 168 -11.14 14.65 10.27
CA GLU A 168 -10.40 15.36 11.33
C GLU A 168 -9.94 16.76 10.91
N LEU A 169 -10.11 17.14 9.64
CA LEU A 169 -9.67 18.41 9.04
C LEU A 169 -10.76 19.48 9.07
#